data_AF-A0A9P6TNW4-F1
#
_entry.id   AF-A0A9P6TNW4-F1
#
_cell.length_a   1.000
_cell.length_b   1.000
_cell.length_c   1.000
_cell.angle_alpha   90.00
_cell.angle_beta   90.00
_cell.angle_gamma   90.00
#
_symmetry.space_group_name_H-M   'P 1'
#
loop_
_entity.id
_entity.type
_entity.pdbx_description
1 polymer ?
#
loop_
_entity_poly.entity_id
_entity_poly.type
_entity_poly.pdbx_seq_one_letter_code
_entity_poly.pdbx_strand_id
1 'polypeptide(L)'
;MHTHALDNAFSGDHTHALGNALSANHTHFYADDHHRHPHHTHTGAQATPTPAEIQHPSETDSTDPNTYQLETPLVRGNQTIDAIALRKPKVGELRGASLSDLVNLDVTALQKVLPRISAPMLTEHDVANLDPADLVMLGGIFAGFLMPKAVKSRLDCPSA
;
A
#
# COMPACT_ATOMS: atom_id res chain seq x y z
N MET A 1 -3.80 -52.16 16.27
CA MET A 1 -5.10 -52.09 16.98
C MET A 1 -5.13 -50.80 17.78
N HIS A 2 -6.29 -50.15 17.82
CA HIS A 2 -6.64 -48.88 18.49
C HIS A 2 -6.51 -47.60 17.67
N THR A 3 -7.53 -47.44 16.83
CA THR A 3 -8.22 -46.21 16.46
C THR A 3 -8.69 -45.40 17.69
N HIS A 4 -8.59 -44.07 17.64
CA HIS A 4 -9.60 -43.20 18.24
C HIS A 4 -9.59 -41.83 17.55
N ALA A 5 -10.66 -41.57 16.80
CA ALA A 5 -11.07 -40.26 16.30
C ALA A 5 -12.10 -39.68 17.28
N LEU A 6 -12.02 -38.39 17.57
CA LEU A 6 -13.08 -37.53 18.12
C LEU A 6 -12.74 -36.12 17.56
N ASP A 7 -13.32 -35.63 16.47
CA ASP A 7 -14.70 -35.16 16.29
C ASP A 7 -15.23 -34.38 17.50
N ASN A 8 -15.24 -33.04 17.37
CA ASN A 8 -16.01 -32.15 18.24
C ASN A 8 -16.48 -30.96 17.40
N ALA A 9 -17.67 -31.12 16.84
CA ALA A 9 -18.51 -30.05 16.33
C ALA A 9 -19.33 -29.43 17.49
N PHE A 10 -19.31 -28.10 17.62
CA PHE A 10 -20.32 -27.31 18.34
C PHE A 10 -20.15 -25.83 17.93
N SER A 11 -20.95 -25.26 17.02
CA SER A 11 -22.32 -24.76 17.20
C SER A 11 -22.41 -23.57 18.17
N GLY A 12 -22.80 -22.40 17.66
CA GLY A 12 -23.04 -21.20 18.48
C GLY A 12 -23.12 -19.90 17.69
N ASP A 13 -24.02 -19.83 16.71
CA ASP A 13 -24.51 -18.58 16.12
C ASP A 13 -25.27 -17.77 17.20
N HIS A 14 -24.84 -16.54 17.48
CA HIS A 14 -25.59 -15.60 18.31
C HIS A 14 -25.97 -14.39 17.47
N THR A 15 -27.04 -14.59 16.72
CA THR A 15 -27.95 -13.55 16.27
C THR A 15 -28.66 -12.94 17.50
N HIS A 16 -28.48 -11.63 17.72
CA HIS A 16 -29.35 -10.84 18.59
C HIS A 16 -29.89 -9.66 17.79
N ALA A 17 -31.11 -9.85 17.28
CA ALA A 17 -31.99 -8.80 16.83
C ALA A 17 -32.90 -8.39 18.00
N LEU A 18 -32.79 -7.14 18.43
CA LEU A 18 -33.77 -6.36 19.21
C LEU A 18 -33.67 -4.95 18.60
N GLY A 19 -34.67 -4.33 17.97
CA GLY A 19 -36.10 -4.33 18.27
C GLY A 19 -36.44 -3.08 19.08
N ASN A 20 -37.28 -2.20 18.50
CA ASN A 20 -37.94 -1.01 19.09
C ASN A 20 -37.10 0.28 19.20
N ALA A 21 -37.64 1.51 19.09
CA ALA A 21 -39.02 1.96 18.95
C ALA A 21 -39.10 3.37 18.30
N LEU A 22 -40.28 3.60 17.74
CA LEU A 22 -40.89 4.82 17.23
C LEU A 22 -40.97 5.94 18.32
N SER A 23 -40.59 7.17 17.99
CA SER A 23 -41.03 8.40 18.69
C SER A 23 -40.80 9.61 17.77
N ALA A 24 -41.81 10.03 17.01
CA ALA A 24 -42.81 11.05 17.34
C ALA A 24 -42.36 12.47 16.95
N ASN A 25 -43.03 12.97 15.91
CA ASN A 25 -42.99 14.33 15.39
C ASN A 25 -43.31 15.36 16.48
N HIS A 26 -42.47 16.39 16.61
CA HIS A 26 -42.88 17.66 17.21
C HIS A 26 -42.70 18.77 16.19
N THR A 27 -43.82 19.19 15.62
CA THR A 27 -44.00 20.42 14.85
C THR A 27 -43.81 21.61 15.77
N HIS A 28 -42.80 22.45 15.53
CA HIS A 28 -42.83 23.83 16.01
C HIS A 28 -42.86 24.77 14.80
N PHE A 29 -44.02 25.37 14.64
CA PHE A 29 -44.41 26.35 13.64
C PHE A 29 -44.09 27.73 14.25
N TYR A 30 -43.17 28.48 13.67
CA TYR A 30 -43.05 29.93 13.91
C TYR A 30 -42.91 30.59 12.55
N ALA A 31 -43.94 31.35 12.17
CA ALA A 31 -44.01 32.15 10.97
C ALA A 31 -43.65 33.61 11.30
N ASP A 32 -43.16 34.31 10.26
CA ASP A 32 -43.02 35.76 10.08
C ASP A 32 -41.97 36.50 10.96
N ASP A 33 -41.16 37.44 10.47
CA ASP A 33 -41.37 38.41 9.40
C ASP A 33 -40.00 38.96 8.90
N HIS A 34 -39.78 38.89 7.57
CA HIS A 34 -39.08 39.84 6.70
C HIS A 34 -37.68 40.39 7.07
N HIS A 35 -36.63 39.97 6.34
CA HIS A 35 -35.63 40.90 5.75
C HIS A 35 -35.10 40.31 4.42
N ARG A 36 -35.59 40.90 3.33
CA ARG A 36 -35.31 40.63 1.91
C ARG A 36 -34.13 41.49 1.44
N HIS A 37 -33.24 40.93 0.60
CA HIS A 37 -32.51 41.58 -0.52
C HIS A 37 -31.77 40.49 -1.35
N PRO A 38 -31.43 40.72 -2.63
CA PRO A 38 -32.07 40.02 -3.74
C PRO A 38 -31.14 39.12 -4.58
N HIS A 39 -31.83 38.31 -5.38
CA HIS A 39 -31.35 37.38 -6.40
C HIS A 39 -30.51 38.04 -7.50
N HIS A 40 -29.43 37.36 -7.91
CA HIS A 40 -28.93 37.41 -9.28
C HIS A 40 -29.15 36.03 -9.92
N THR A 41 -29.88 36.05 -11.02
CA THR A 41 -30.20 34.94 -11.91
C THR A 41 -29.05 34.66 -12.87
N HIS A 42 -28.71 33.41 -13.11
CA HIS A 42 -28.37 32.97 -14.47
C HIS A 42 -28.95 31.59 -14.76
N THR A 43 -29.94 31.61 -15.65
CA THR A 43 -30.56 30.48 -16.34
C THR A 43 -29.73 30.17 -17.59
N GLY A 44 -29.49 28.89 -17.89
CA GLY A 44 -29.00 28.49 -19.22
C GLY A 44 -28.43 27.07 -19.26
N ALA A 45 -29.17 26.17 -19.89
CA ALA A 45 -28.83 24.77 -20.12
C ALA A 45 -27.70 24.59 -21.15
N GLN A 46 -26.87 23.54 -21.00
CA GLN A 46 -26.42 22.70 -22.12
C GLN A 46 -25.67 21.45 -21.63
N ALA A 47 -26.11 20.30 -22.16
CA ALA A 47 -25.42 19.02 -22.10
C ALA A 47 -24.07 19.09 -22.84
N THR A 48 -23.08 18.32 -22.39
CA THR A 48 -22.32 17.31 -23.19
C THR A 48 -21.31 16.63 -22.24
N PRO A 49 -21.24 15.28 -22.21
CA PRO A 49 -20.21 14.52 -21.50
C PRO A 49 -18.93 14.41 -22.35
N THR A 50 -17.87 13.80 -21.81
CA THR A 50 -16.61 13.36 -22.51
C THR A 50 -15.48 14.39 -22.41
N PRO A 51 -14.18 14.01 -22.46
CA PRO A 51 -13.50 12.72 -22.23
C PRO A 51 -12.39 12.78 -21.16
N ALA A 52 -11.95 11.59 -20.74
CA ALA A 52 -10.65 11.28 -20.16
C ALA A 52 -9.57 12.38 -20.32
N GLU A 53 -9.22 13.03 -19.21
CA GLU A 53 -7.93 13.70 -19.11
C GLU A 53 -6.87 12.63 -18.84
N ILE A 54 -6.14 12.33 -19.90
CA ILE A 54 -4.89 11.57 -19.90
C ILE A 54 -3.95 12.25 -18.91
N GLN A 55 -3.71 11.65 -17.75
CA GLN A 55 -2.59 12.07 -16.89
C GLN A 55 -1.40 11.14 -17.16
N HIS A 56 -0.57 11.61 -18.07
CA HIS A 56 0.87 11.43 -18.23
C HIS A 56 1.46 10.00 -18.04
N PRO A 57 2.09 9.40 -19.07
CA PRO A 57 3.18 8.48 -18.80
C PRO A 57 4.23 9.28 -18.02
N SER A 58 4.44 8.94 -16.75
CA SER A 58 5.54 9.51 -15.97
C SER A 58 6.86 9.03 -16.59
N GLU A 59 7.35 9.79 -17.55
CA GLU A 59 8.75 9.77 -17.97
C GLU A 59 9.58 10.36 -16.81
N THR A 60 9.82 9.56 -15.77
CA THR A 60 10.76 9.91 -14.71
C THR A 60 12.17 9.56 -15.15
N ASP A 61 12.80 10.48 -15.89
CA ASP A 61 14.26 10.57 -16.03
C ASP A 61 14.83 11.24 -14.76
N SER A 62 14.57 10.59 -13.64
CA SER A 62 15.05 10.97 -12.31
C SER A 62 15.62 9.69 -11.72
N THR A 63 16.95 9.58 -11.73
CA THR A 63 17.68 8.49 -11.09
C THR A 63 17.44 8.54 -9.59
N ASP A 64 16.26 8.09 -9.14
CA ASP A 64 16.00 7.87 -7.72
C ASP A 64 16.99 6.79 -7.27
N PRO A 65 17.87 7.08 -6.29
CA PRO A 65 18.87 6.11 -5.83
C PRO A 65 18.25 4.84 -5.23
N ASN A 66 16.93 4.85 -5.01
CA ASN A 66 16.19 3.72 -4.47
C ASN A 66 15.43 2.94 -5.57
N THR A 67 15.59 3.30 -6.84
CA THR A 67 15.04 2.57 -7.98
C THR A 67 16.08 1.66 -8.59
N TYR A 68 15.71 0.41 -8.77
CA TYR A 68 16.53 -0.62 -9.40
C TYR A 68 15.86 -1.09 -10.69
N GLN A 69 16.63 -1.12 -11.76
CA GLN A 69 16.26 -1.76 -13.02
C GLN A 69 16.57 -3.24 -12.90
N LEU A 70 15.55 -4.08 -13.09
CA LEU A 70 15.68 -5.53 -13.04
C LEU A 70 16.50 -6.01 -14.24
N GLU A 71 17.43 -6.93 -13.98
CA GLU A 71 18.11 -7.66 -15.04
C GLU A 71 17.17 -8.66 -15.70
N THR A 72 16.28 -9.27 -14.89
CA THR A 72 15.22 -10.16 -15.37
C THR A 72 13.85 -9.55 -15.11
N PRO A 73 13.18 -8.99 -16.14
CA PRO A 73 11.86 -8.40 -15.98
C PRO A 73 10.83 -9.39 -15.42
N LEU A 74 10.02 -8.92 -14.48
CA LEU A 74 8.94 -9.71 -13.90
C LEU A 74 7.68 -9.61 -14.77
N VAL A 75 7.14 -10.75 -15.19
CA VAL A 75 5.92 -10.81 -16.01
C VAL A 75 4.74 -11.25 -15.15
N ARG A 76 3.77 -10.35 -14.98
CA ARG A 76 2.51 -10.58 -14.26
C ARG A 76 1.33 -10.49 -15.22
N GLY A 77 1.01 -11.61 -15.87
CA GLY A 77 -0.05 -11.66 -16.88
C GLY A 77 0.30 -10.78 -18.08
N ASN A 78 -0.40 -9.65 -18.23
CA ASN A 78 -0.16 -8.66 -19.28
C ASN A 78 0.76 -7.51 -18.86
N GLN A 79 1.17 -7.47 -17.60
CA GLN A 79 2.07 -6.44 -17.08
C GLN A 79 3.51 -6.96 -17.05
N THR A 80 4.43 -6.19 -17.62
CA THR A 80 5.88 -6.38 -17.42
C THR A 80 6.37 -5.31 -16.47
N ILE A 81 7.18 -5.73 -15.49
CA ILE A 81 7.82 -4.84 -14.53
C ILE A 81 9.32 -4.92 -14.80
N ASP A 82 9.88 -3.83 -15.33
CA ASP A 82 11.31 -3.72 -15.62
C ASP A 82 12.06 -2.98 -14.50
N ALA A 83 11.36 -2.19 -13.68
CA ALA A 83 11.96 -1.39 -12.62
C ALA A 83 11.15 -1.49 -11.32
N ILE A 84 11.86 -1.48 -10.19
CA ILE A 84 11.26 -1.44 -8.85
C ILE A 84 11.90 -0.30 -8.05
N ALA A 85 11.07 0.61 -7.56
CA ALA A 85 11.45 1.62 -6.58
C ALA A 85 11.16 1.12 -5.16
N LEU A 86 12.12 1.23 -4.25
CA LEU A 86 11.94 0.91 -2.84
C LEU A 86 11.85 2.18 -1.99
N ARG A 87 10.89 2.23 -1.08
CA ARG A 87 10.81 3.30 -0.07
C ARG A 87 11.39 2.86 1.26
N LYS A 88 11.82 3.84 2.07
CA LYS A 88 12.29 3.57 3.44
C LYS A 88 11.16 2.91 4.27
N PRO A 89 11.40 1.73 4.88
CA PRO A 89 10.40 1.03 5.68
C PRO A 89 10.10 1.76 6.99
N LYS A 90 8.84 1.71 7.42
CA LYS A 90 8.40 1.97 8.80
C LYS A 90 8.47 0.69 9.63
N VAL A 91 8.55 0.81 10.96
CA VAL A 91 8.67 -0.34 11.87
C VAL A 91 7.55 -1.37 11.67
N GLY A 92 6.30 -0.92 11.49
CA GLY A 92 5.15 -1.82 11.25
C GLY A 92 5.20 -2.61 9.94
N GLU A 93 6.04 -2.19 8.99
CA GLU A 93 6.23 -2.88 7.70
C GLU A 93 7.23 -4.03 7.80
N LEU A 94 8.01 -4.09 8.88
CA LEU A 94 8.91 -5.19 9.20
C LEU A 94 8.19 -6.35 9.94
N ARG A 95 6.89 -6.23 10.19
CA ARG A 95 6.12 -7.24 10.94
C ARG A 95 6.24 -8.63 10.29
N GLY A 96 6.40 -9.65 11.14
CA GLY A 96 6.51 -11.04 10.69
C GLY A 96 7.89 -11.47 10.20
N ALA A 97 8.89 -10.58 10.22
CA ALA A 97 10.30 -10.89 10.02
C ALA A 97 11.09 -10.56 11.30
N SER A 98 12.13 -11.32 11.62
CA SER A 98 13.03 -10.97 12.71
C SER A 98 14.06 -9.94 12.24
N LEU A 99 14.54 -9.08 13.14
CA LEU A 99 15.57 -8.09 12.78
C LEU A 99 16.89 -8.76 12.37
N SER A 100 17.22 -9.90 12.99
CA SER A 100 18.41 -10.69 12.64
C SER A 100 18.34 -11.18 11.20
N ASP A 101 17.19 -11.71 10.78
CA ASP A 101 16.98 -12.21 9.42
C ASP A 101 17.05 -11.06 8.40
N LEU A 102 16.52 -9.89 8.74
CA LEU A 102 16.57 -8.70 7.89
C LEU A 102 17.98 -8.15 7.73
N VAL A 103 18.81 -8.17 8.77
CA VAL A 103 20.22 -7.77 8.70
C VAL A 103 21.03 -8.78 7.88
N ASN A 104 20.69 -10.06 7.96
CA ASN A 104 21.33 -11.12 7.19
C ASN A 104 20.78 -11.24 5.75
N LEU A 105 19.84 -10.38 5.35
CA LEU A 105 19.16 -10.41 4.05
C LEU A 105 18.55 -11.78 3.72
N ASP A 106 17.94 -12.42 4.73
CA ASP A 106 17.24 -13.69 4.53
C ASP A 106 16.10 -13.55 3.52
N VAL A 107 16.01 -14.52 2.60
CA VAL A 107 15.04 -14.52 1.50
C VAL A 107 13.60 -14.49 2.02
N THR A 108 13.30 -15.28 3.07
CA THR A 108 11.95 -15.36 3.65
C THR A 108 11.57 -14.05 4.35
N ALA A 109 12.54 -13.39 5.00
CA ALA A 109 12.34 -12.07 5.59
C ALA A 109 12.10 -11.00 4.51
N LEU A 110 12.91 -10.99 3.44
CA LEU A 110 12.76 -10.06 2.32
C LEU A 110 11.42 -10.23 1.58
N GLN A 111 10.97 -11.48 1.37
CA GLN A 111 9.66 -11.79 0.80
C GLN A 111 8.50 -11.14 1.56
N LYS A 112 8.61 -11.00 2.89
CA LYS A 112 7.56 -10.37 3.71
C LYS A 112 7.59 -8.85 3.65
N VAL A 113 8.77 -8.25 3.46
CA VAL A 113 8.98 -6.81 3.61
C VAL A 113 8.96 -6.08 2.27
N LEU A 114 9.65 -6.60 1.24
CA LEU A 114 9.75 -5.97 -0.08
C LEU A 114 8.38 -5.65 -0.72
N PRO A 115 7.35 -6.52 -0.66
CA PRO A 115 5.99 -6.21 -1.15
C PRO A 115 5.37 -4.96 -0.53
N ARG A 116 5.76 -4.62 0.70
CA ARG A 116 5.17 -3.50 1.44
C ARG A 116 5.81 -2.18 1.07
N ILE A 117 7.05 -2.19 0.60
CA ILE A 117 7.85 -0.98 0.33
C ILE A 117 8.21 -0.79 -1.13
N SER A 118 7.71 -1.63 -2.04
CA SER A 118 7.99 -1.57 -3.47
C SER A 118 6.92 -0.79 -4.24
N ALA A 119 7.37 -0.13 -5.30
CA ALA A 119 6.54 0.45 -6.35
C ALA A 119 7.13 0.02 -7.72
N PRO A 120 6.38 -0.70 -8.57
CA PRO A 120 5.03 -1.20 -8.35
C PRO A 120 4.95 -2.20 -7.18
N MET A 121 3.77 -2.33 -6.57
CA MET A 121 3.58 -3.27 -5.45
C MET A 121 3.88 -4.70 -5.90
N LEU A 122 4.93 -5.27 -5.32
CA LEU A 122 5.24 -6.68 -5.45
C LEU A 122 4.30 -7.50 -4.57
N THR A 123 4.16 -8.77 -4.90
CA THR A 123 3.57 -9.82 -4.08
C THR A 123 4.67 -10.73 -3.55
N GLU A 124 4.37 -11.53 -2.53
CA GLU A 124 5.32 -12.53 -2.02
C GLU A 124 5.75 -13.51 -3.13
N HIS A 125 4.83 -13.84 -4.04
CA HIS A 125 5.11 -14.69 -5.20
C HIS A 125 6.08 -14.05 -6.18
N ASP A 126 5.98 -12.73 -6.44
CA ASP A 126 6.93 -12.08 -7.35
C ASP A 126 8.34 -12.12 -6.76
N VAL A 127 8.47 -11.84 -5.47
CA VAL A 127 9.78 -11.88 -4.78
C VAL A 127 10.35 -13.30 -4.74
N ALA A 128 9.50 -14.32 -4.65
CA ALA A 128 9.92 -15.72 -4.71
C ALA A 128 10.40 -16.17 -6.10
N ASN A 129 9.98 -15.48 -7.17
CA ASN A 129 10.36 -15.78 -8.55
C ASN A 129 11.35 -14.76 -9.15
N LEU A 130 11.84 -13.81 -8.35
CA LEU A 130 12.91 -12.91 -8.76
C LEU A 130 14.18 -13.71 -9.06
N ASP A 131 14.97 -13.20 -10.01
CA ASP A 131 16.33 -13.69 -10.18
C ASP A 131 17.15 -13.44 -8.90
N PRO A 132 18.03 -14.38 -8.49
CA PRO A 132 18.86 -14.20 -7.31
C PRO A 132 19.71 -12.93 -7.34
N ALA A 133 20.21 -12.49 -8.50
CA ALA A 133 20.98 -11.25 -8.62
C ALA A 133 20.11 -10.03 -8.31
N ASP A 134 18.92 -9.97 -8.90
CA ASP A 134 17.95 -8.90 -8.67
C ASP A 134 17.51 -8.82 -7.19
N LEU A 135 17.30 -9.98 -6.55
CA LEU A 135 16.97 -10.04 -5.13
C LEU A 135 18.10 -9.49 -4.25
N VAL A 136 19.36 -9.82 -4.56
CA VAL A 136 20.53 -9.30 -3.83
C VAL A 136 20.64 -7.79 -3.99
N MET A 137 20.41 -7.26 -5.20
CA MET A 137 20.47 -5.82 -5.47
C MET A 137 19.38 -5.05 -4.70
N LEU A 138 18.13 -5.55 -4.73
CA LEU A 138 17.03 -4.98 -3.93
C LEU A 138 17.30 -5.10 -2.42
N GLY A 139 17.88 -6.23 -1.98
CA GLY A 139 18.33 -6.44 -0.61
C GLY A 139 19.41 -5.44 -0.19
N GLY A 140 20.33 -5.07 -1.08
CA GLY A 140 21.36 -4.06 -0.85
C GLY A 140 20.76 -2.66 -0.63
N ILE A 141 19.80 -2.24 -1.45
CA ILE A 141 19.06 -0.98 -1.27
C ILE A 141 18.34 -1.00 0.09
N PHE A 142 17.68 -2.11 0.42
CA PHE A 142 16.99 -2.29 1.69
C PHE A 142 17.93 -2.21 2.90
N ALA A 143 19.06 -2.91 2.87
CA ALA A 143 20.11 -2.83 3.90
C ALA A 143 20.61 -1.39 4.05
N GLY A 144 20.74 -0.68 2.92
CA GLY A 144 20.97 0.74 2.87
C GLY A 144 20.01 1.50 3.79
N PHE A 145 18.71 1.23 3.77
CA PHE A 145 17.76 1.93 4.65
C PHE A 145 17.97 1.69 6.15
N LEU A 146 18.50 0.52 6.53
CA LEU A 146 18.74 0.15 7.93
C LEU A 146 19.99 0.81 8.51
N MET A 147 20.91 1.28 7.67
CA MET A 147 22.12 1.94 8.15
C MET A 147 21.84 3.32 8.79
N PRO A 148 22.38 3.59 9.99
CA PRO A 148 22.30 4.91 10.60
C PRO A 148 22.93 6.00 9.72
N LYS A 149 22.41 7.22 9.80
CA LYS A 149 22.92 8.38 9.03
C LYS A 149 24.44 8.59 9.23
N ALA A 150 24.92 8.39 10.45
CA ALA A 150 26.35 8.52 10.79
C ALA A 150 27.24 7.45 10.13
N VAL A 151 26.70 6.26 9.85
CA VAL A 151 27.46 5.20 9.15
C VAL A 151 27.52 5.50 7.67
N LYS A 152 26.40 5.95 7.08
CA LYS A 152 26.35 6.36 5.67
C LYS A 152 27.28 7.53 5.37
N SER A 153 27.31 8.56 6.23
CA SER A 153 28.16 9.73 6.03
C SER A 153 29.65 9.42 6.12
N ARG A 154 30.05 8.37 6.86
CA ARG A 154 31.45 7.91 6.91
C ARG A 154 31.87 7.18 5.64
N LEU A 155 30.93 6.51 4.97
CA LEU A 155 31.17 5.82 3.69
C LEU A 155 31.22 6.80 2.51
N ASP A 156 30.45 7.89 2.58
CA ASP A 156 30.36 8.93 1.54
C ASP A 156 31.49 9.98 1.60
N CYS A 157 32.37 9.90 2.60
CA CYS A 157 33.52 10.80 2.72
C CYS A 157 34.75 10.14 2.06
N PRO A 158 35.18 10.59 0.86
CA PRO A 158 36.50 10.23 0.38
C PRO A 158 37.51 10.95 1.27
N SER A 159 38.45 10.21 1.85
CA SER A 159 39.60 10.81 2.51
C SER A 159 40.29 11.76 1.53
N ALA A 160 40.41 13.03 1.90
CA ALA A 160 41.45 13.91 1.39
C ALA A 160 42.83 13.43 1.87
#